data_AF-A0A660MDQ3-F1
#
_entry.id   AF-A0A660MDQ3-F1
#
_cell.length_a   1.000
_cell.length_b   1.000
_cell.length_c   1.000
_cell.angle_alpha   90.00
_cell.angle_beta   90.00
_cell.angle_gamma   90.00
#
_symmetry.space_group_name_H-M   'P 1'
#
loop_
_entity.id
_entity.type
_entity.pdbx_description
1 polymer ?
#
loop_
_entity_poly.entity_id
_entity_poly.type
_entity_poly.pdbx_seq_one_letter_code
_entity_poly.pdbx_strand_id
1 'polypeptide(L)'
;PQKRNAYDDQLGLTAGLRGDYYVAIQAQAEPKKQTFVDVTGREYGSEEALRNAQQARYNQMAAELEDWEKGLTARDHLLSSGRAMLFLGMLALALAIAFFSGKPFYDDYRAKQQSEEAYVALSNAGNEVMSLIRSNKVFPSSYSNDGEYYHIGVEGDNAIKLSFNQNAYNGLQGSSITFELYQIPNAGVDWRCHSDLPEEYIPVRCPK
;
A
#
# COMPACT_ATOMS: atom_id res chain seq x y z
N PRO A 1 104.58 7.70 -21.66
CA PRO A 1 103.38 8.33 -21.05
C PRO A 1 103.45 9.87 -20.99
N GLN A 2 104.50 10.49 -20.43
CA GLN A 2 104.57 11.94 -20.24
C GLN A 2 104.57 12.79 -21.53
N LYS A 3 105.00 12.23 -22.66
CA LYS A 3 105.02 12.96 -23.95
C LYS A 3 103.67 13.00 -24.69
N ARG A 4 102.66 12.23 -24.26
CA ARG A 4 101.31 12.24 -24.87
C ARG A 4 100.43 13.33 -24.25
N ASN A 5 100.50 13.47 -22.92
CA ASN A 5 99.69 14.43 -22.18
C ASN A 5 99.96 15.90 -22.58
N ALA A 6 101.21 16.24 -22.91
CA ALA A 6 101.56 17.59 -23.37
C ALA A 6 101.02 17.92 -24.78
N TYR A 7 100.80 16.89 -25.62
CA TYR A 7 100.23 17.06 -26.96
C TYR A 7 98.70 17.20 -26.91
N ASP A 8 98.06 16.49 -25.97
CA ASP A 8 96.60 16.51 -25.78
C ASP A 8 96.09 17.78 -25.06
N ASP A 9 96.95 18.42 -24.23
CA ASP A 9 96.66 19.72 -23.61
C ASP A 9 96.73 20.89 -24.62
N GLN A 10 97.55 20.77 -25.68
CA GLN A 10 97.63 21.76 -26.76
C GLN A 10 96.38 21.76 -27.67
N LEU A 11 95.61 20.67 -27.66
CA LEU A 11 94.39 20.48 -28.46
C LEU A 11 93.10 20.86 -27.72
N GLY A 12 93.18 21.30 -26.46
CA GLY A 12 92.01 21.79 -25.69
C GLY A 12 90.99 20.71 -25.29
N LEU A 13 91.40 19.43 -25.25
CA LEU A 13 90.51 18.31 -24.95
C LEU A 13 90.28 18.14 -23.44
N THR A 14 89.02 18.30 -23.01
CA THR A 14 88.59 18.10 -21.61
C THR A 14 88.67 16.64 -21.15
N ALA A 15 88.89 16.43 -19.85
CA ALA A 15 89.15 15.12 -19.22
C ALA A 15 88.13 14.01 -19.54
N GLY A 16 86.87 14.35 -19.86
CA GLY A 16 85.84 13.36 -20.24
C GLY A 16 86.09 12.64 -21.58
N LEU A 17 86.94 13.18 -22.46
CA LEU A 17 87.32 12.52 -23.72
C LEU A 17 88.60 11.67 -23.60
N ARG A 18 89.24 11.64 -22.42
CA ARG A 18 90.50 10.88 -22.18
C ARG A 18 90.28 9.41 -21.80
N GLY A 19 89.03 8.95 -21.71
CA GLY A 19 88.72 7.53 -21.48
C GLY A 19 88.76 7.08 -20.02
N ASP A 20 88.98 7.98 -19.07
CA ASP A 20 89.02 7.67 -17.63
C ASP A 20 87.62 7.77 -16.98
N TYR A 21 86.67 6.98 -17.48
CA TYR A 21 85.27 7.02 -17.03
C TYR A 21 85.05 6.52 -15.59
N TYR A 22 85.99 5.77 -15.01
CA TYR A 22 85.78 5.09 -13.73
C TYR A 22 86.18 5.90 -12.50
N VAL A 23 87.00 6.94 -12.63
CA VAL A 23 87.47 7.74 -11.47
C VAL A 23 86.49 8.87 -11.13
N ALA A 24 85.75 9.40 -12.11
CA ALA A 24 84.78 10.46 -11.88
C ALA A 24 83.51 9.98 -11.14
N ILE A 25 83.11 8.72 -11.33
CA ILE A 25 81.86 8.18 -10.76
C ILE A 25 82.04 7.81 -9.27
N GLN A 26 83.27 7.48 -8.82
CA GLN A 26 83.52 7.10 -7.43
C GLN A 26 83.65 8.28 -6.47
N ALA A 27 83.99 9.48 -6.95
CA ALA A 27 84.17 10.66 -6.10
C ALA A 27 82.85 11.36 -5.69
N GLN A 28 81.69 10.91 -6.21
CA GLN A 28 80.39 11.56 -6.03
C GLN A 28 79.34 10.72 -5.29
N ALA A 29 79.72 9.62 -4.64
CA ALA A 29 78.81 8.84 -3.81
C ALA A 29 78.79 9.36 -2.36
N GLU A 30 77.83 10.24 -2.05
CA GLU A 30 77.50 10.63 -0.67
C GLU A 30 77.05 9.41 0.17
N PRO A 31 77.30 9.38 1.50
CA PRO A 31 76.93 8.25 2.34
C PRO A 31 75.40 8.09 2.41
N LYS A 32 74.87 6.94 1.96
CA LYS A 32 73.44 6.59 2.03
C LYS A 32 72.94 6.64 3.48
N LYS A 33 72.12 7.64 3.82
CA LYS A 33 71.33 7.67 5.05
C LYS A 33 70.25 6.60 4.97
N GLN A 34 70.09 5.79 6.03
CA GLN A 34 69.00 4.83 6.14
C GLN A 34 67.70 5.60 6.43
N THR A 35 66.85 5.76 5.43
CA THR A 35 65.51 6.37 5.55
C THR A 35 64.45 5.28 5.48
N PHE A 36 63.39 5.43 6.28
CA PHE A 36 62.25 4.51 6.30
C PHE A 36 61.13 5.10 5.47
N VAL A 37 60.64 4.39 4.46
CA VAL A 37 59.68 4.93 3.49
C VAL A 37 58.30 4.29 3.71
N ASP A 38 57.27 5.12 3.83
CA ASP A 38 55.87 4.66 3.89
C ASP A 38 55.35 4.23 2.50
N VAL A 39 54.24 3.49 2.45
CA VAL A 39 53.56 3.03 1.21
C VAL A 39 53.18 4.20 0.29
N THR A 40 53.09 5.42 0.83
CA THR A 40 52.84 6.66 0.09
C THR A 40 54.11 7.38 -0.40
N GLY A 41 55.30 6.79 -0.23
CA GLY A 41 56.58 7.35 -0.68
C GLY A 41 57.17 8.44 0.21
N ARG A 42 56.62 8.67 1.41
CA ARG A 42 57.15 9.65 2.37
C ARG A 42 58.28 9.02 3.19
N GLU A 43 59.40 9.71 3.27
CA GLU A 43 60.58 9.29 4.04
C GLU A 43 60.49 9.79 5.49
N TYR A 44 60.77 8.90 6.42
CA TYR A 44 60.80 9.15 7.85
C TYR A 44 62.18 8.83 8.40
N GLY A 45 62.65 9.67 9.32
CA GLY A 45 63.98 9.55 9.92
C GLY A 45 64.14 8.40 10.90
N SER A 46 63.06 7.71 11.28
CA SER A 46 63.09 6.54 12.17
C SER A 46 61.86 5.65 11.99
N GLU A 47 61.99 4.37 12.34
CA GLU A 47 60.90 3.39 12.30
C GLU A 47 59.76 3.76 13.29
N GLU A 48 60.11 4.34 14.44
CA GLU A 48 59.12 4.82 15.42
C GLU A 48 58.27 5.98 14.88
N ALA A 49 58.87 6.90 14.10
CA ALA A 49 58.15 7.98 13.45
C ALA A 49 57.20 7.46 12.36
N LEU A 50 57.60 6.42 11.63
CA LEU A 50 56.75 5.74 10.65
C LEU A 50 55.53 5.08 11.34
N ARG A 51 55.77 4.33 12.42
CA ARG A 51 54.70 3.65 13.17
C ARG A 51 53.70 4.64 13.79
N ASN A 52 54.18 5.72 14.39
CA ASN A 52 53.31 6.76 14.94
C ASN A 52 52.48 7.47 13.86
N ALA A 53 53.08 7.74 12.70
CA ALA A 53 52.36 8.33 11.56
C ALA A 53 51.31 7.37 10.98
N GLN A 54 51.62 6.07 10.91
CA GLN A 54 50.66 5.05 10.49
C GLN A 54 49.51 4.91 11.50
N GLN A 55 49.80 4.86 12.80
CA GLN A 55 48.78 4.76 13.84
C GLN A 55 47.86 5.99 13.89
N ALA A 56 48.40 7.19 13.69
CA ALA A 56 47.60 8.42 13.58
C ALA A 56 46.65 8.38 12.38
N ARG A 57 47.11 7.88 11.22
CA ARG A 57 46.24 7.67 10.04
C ARG A 57 45.16 6.62 10.30
N TYR A 58 45.49 5.50 10.94
CA TYR A 58 44.50 4.49 11.29
C TYR A 58 43.41 5.04 12.20
N ASN A 59 43.78 5.86 13.19
CA ASN A 59 42.80 6.49 14.09
C ASN A 59 41.93 7.52 13.36
N GLN A 60 42.48 8.27 12.40
CA GLN A 60 41.71 9.17 11.55
C GLN A 60 40.72 8.41 10.65
N MET A 61 41.17 7.34 10.00
CA MET A 61 40.31 6.50 9.17
C MET A 61 39.20 5.83 9.99
N ALA A 62 39.49 5.39 11.22
CA ALA A 62 38.48 4.80 12.10
C ALA A 62 37.38 5.82 12.49
N ALA A 63 37.77 7.06 12.81
CA ALA A 63 36.82 8.13 13.10
C ALA A 63 35.98 8.50 11.86
N GLU A 64 36.61 8.57 10.68
CA GLU A 64 35.90 8.84 9.42
C GLU A 64 34.92 7.73 9.04
N LEU A 65 35.24 6.46 9.32
CA LEU A 65 34.31 5.33 9.12
C LEU A 65 33.12 5.40 10.07
N GLU A 66 33.35 5.74 11.35
CA GLU A 66 32.27 5.85 12.34
C GLU A 66 31.30 6.99 11.99
N ASP A 67 31.81 8.12 11.51
CA ASP A 67 30.98 9.23 11.04
C ASP A 67 30.24 8.89 9.74
N TRP A 68 30.86 8.10 8.85
CA TRP A 68 30.18 7.58 7.65
C TRP A 68 29.05 6.61 7.99
N GLU A 69 29.26 5.71 8.94
CA GLU A 69 28.27 4.72 9.37
C GLU A 69 27.10 5.38 10.10
N LYS A 70 27.38 6.36 10.97
CA LYS A 70 26.35 7.22 11.59
C LYS A 70 25.60 8.06 10.55
N GLY A 71 26.30 8.56 9.54
CA GLY A 71 25.69 9.33 8.44
C GLY A 71 24.77 8.51 7.53
N LEU A 72 25.08 7.24 7.30
CA LEU A 72 24.25 6.31 6.52
C LEU A 72 23.01 5.87 7.31
N THR A 73 23.20 5.45 8.57
CA THR A 73 22.10 4.99 9.43
C THR A 73 21.09 6.09 9.75
N ALA A 74 21.55 7.33 9.96
CA ALA A 74 20.65 8.48 10.16
C ALA A 74 19.83 8.83 8.90
N ARG A 75 20.42 8.69 7.71
CA ARG A 75 19.75 8.93 6.43
C ARG A 75 18.74 7.84 6.08
N ASP A 76 19.06 6.57 6.34
CA ASP A 76 18.14 5.46 6.10
C ASP A 76 16.93 5.46 7.05
N HIS A 77 17.11 5.87 8.31
CA HIS A 77 15.98 6.00 9.24
C HIS A 77 15.05 7.19 8.93
N LEU A 78 15.59 8.32 8.46
CA LEU A 78 14.77 9.47 8.04
C LEU A 78 14.02 9.21 6.72
N LEU A 79 14.66 8.53 5.76
CA LEU A 79 14.04 8.23 4.46
C LEU A 79 13.02 7.08 4.53
N SER A 80 13.22 6.08 5.40
CA SER A 80 12.27 4.96 5.54
C SER A 80 11.03 5.32 6.36
N SER A 81 11.17 6.10 7.44
CA SER A 81 10.04 6.52 8.28
C SER A 81 9.11 7.51 7.55
N GLY A 82 9.66 8.47 6.80
CA GLY A 82 8.87 9.43 6.03
C GLY A 82 8.08 8.77 4.88
N ARG A 83 8.69 7.81 4.17
CA ARG A 83 8.00 7.07 3.10
C ARG A 83 6.93 6.13 3.64
N ALA A 84 7.20 5.40 4.71
CA ALA A 84 6.22 4.51 5.33
C ALA A 84 4.98 5.28 5.82
N MET A 85 5.15 6.47 6.43
CA MET A 85 4.01 7.31 6.83
C MET A 85 3.22 7.84 5.64
N LEU A 86 3.87 8.20 4.51
CA LEU A 86 3.18 8.61 3.29
C LEU A 86 2.38 7.45 2.67
N PHE A 87 2.93 6.23 2.65
CA PHE A 87 2.19 5.05 2.19
C PHE A 87 1.01 4.72 3.09
N LEU A 88 1.18 4.77 4.42
CA LEU A 88 0.08 4.58 5.36
C LEU A 88 -0.99 5.68 5.25
N GLY A 89 -0.57 6.93 5.03
CA GLY A 89 -1.47 8.05 4.79
C GLY A 89 -2.27 7.89 3.49
N MET A 90 -1.61 7.51 2.40
CA MET A 90 -2.29 7.23 1.12
C MET A 90 -3.20 6.00 1.20
N LEU A 91 -2.79 4.96 1.92
CA LEU A 91 -3.62 3.77 2.14
C LEU A 91 -4.86 4.10 2.99
N ALA A 92 -4.69 4.87 4.08
CA ALA A 92 -5.80 5.32 4.90
C ALA A 92 -6.76 6.22 4.12
N LEU A 93 -6.24 7.11 3.27
CA LEU A 93 -7.05 7.94 2.38
C LEU A 93 -7.80 7.08 1.34
N ALA A 94 -7.14 6.11 0.72
CA ALA A 94 -7.76 5.21 -0.25
C ALA A 94 -8.86 4.36 0.38
N LEU A 95 -8.64 3.84 1.59
CA LEU A 95 -9.66 3.10 2.36
C LEU A 95 -10.80 4.01 2.80
N ALA A 96 -10.53 5.25 3.21
CA ALA A 96 -11.57 6.21 3.53
C ALA A 96 -12.42 6.55 2.30
N ILE A 97 -11.79 6.84 1.16
CA ILE A 97 -12.49 7.11 -0.10
C ILE A 97 -13.34 5.89 -0.48
N ALA A 98 -12.77 4.68 -0.46
CA ALA A 98 -13.50 3.45 -0.76
C ALA A 98 -14.68 3.22 0.20
N PHE A 99 -14.53 3.55 1.48
CA PHE A 99 -15.60 3.45 2.47
C PHE A 99 -16.71 4.46 2.22
N PHE A 100 -16.37 5.74 1.98
CA PHE A 100 -17.36 6.78 1.73
C PHE A 100 -18.02 6.66 0.35
N SER A 101 -17.29 6.20 -0.67
CA SER A 101 -17.84 5.98 -2.00
C SER A 101 -18.58 4.66 -2.12
N GLY A 102 -18.14 3.60 -1.43
CA GLY A 102 -18.69 2.26 -1.55
C GLY A 102 -19.92 2.00 -0.68
N LYS A 103 -20.02 2.66 0.48
CA LYS A 103 -21.16 2.51 1.39
C LYS A 103 -22.52 2.81 0.76
N PRO A 104 -22.74 3.91 0.01
CA PRO A 104 -24.05 4.16 -0.61
C PRO A 104 -24.42 3.07 -1.63
N PHE A 105 -23.47 2.57 -2.42
CA PHE A 105 -23.74 1.48 -3.36
C PHE A 105 -24.01 0.14 -2.65
N TYR A 106 -23.31 -0.12 -1.56
CA TYR A 106 -23.54 -1.33 -0.76
C TYR A 106 -24.91 -1.30 -0.09
N ASP A 107 -25.28 -0.18 0.52
CA ASP A 107 -26.57 0.01 1.17
C ASP A 107 -27.71 -0.08 0.15
N ASP A 108 -27.55 0.49 -1.04
CA ASP A 108 -28.49 0.40 -2.16
C ASP A 108 -28.69 -1.04 -2.65
N TYR A 109 -27.59 -1.77 -2.87
CA TYR A 109 -27.62 -3.18 -3.25
C TYR A 109 -28.33 -4.04 -2.18
N ARG A 110 -28.04 -3.80 -0.89
CA ARG A 110 -28.65 -4.52 0.21
C ARG A 110 -30.14 -4.17 0.38
N ALA A 111 -30.53 -2.92 0.14
CA ALA A 111 -31.94 -2.52 0.10
C ALA A 111 -32.71 -3.27 -1.00
N LYS A 112 -32.15 -3.33 -2.22
CA LYS A 112 -32.75 -4.09 -3.31
C LYS A 112 -32.85 -5.59 -3.01
N GLN A 113 -31.83 -6.17 -2.39
CA GLN A 113 -31.90 -7.57 -1.96
C GLN A 113 -32.98 -7.77 -0.89
N GLN A 114 -33.07 -6.86 0.08
CA GLN A 114 -34.05 -6.92 1.16
C GLN A 114 -35.49 -6.79 0.65
N SER A 115 -35.76 -5.98 -0.38
CA SER A 115 -37.10 -5.87 -0.97
C SER A 115 -37.53 -7.15 -1.70
N GLU A 116 -36.61 -7.83 -2.39
CA GLU A 116 -36.86 -9.13 -3.02
C GLU A 116 -37.11 -10.23 -1.98
N GLU A 117 -36.34 -10.25 -0.89
CA GLU A 117 -36.55 -11.17 0.22
C GLU A 117 -37.91 -10.93 0.92
N ALA A 118 -38.28 -9.65 1.11
CA ALA A 118 -39.58 -9.26 1.63
C ALA A 118 -40.74 -9.73 0.72
N TYR A 119 -40.58 -9.61 -0.61
CA TYR A 119 -41.58 -10.12 -1.55
C TYR A 119 -41.77 -11.64 -1.41
N VAL A 120 -40.69 -12.40 -1.23
CA VAL A 120 -40.77 -13.85 -1.01
C VAL A 120 -41.50 -14.16 0.31
N ALA A 121 -41.19 -13.43 1.38
CA ALA A 121 -41.89 -13.56 2.66
C ALA A 121 -43.39 -13.27 2.53
N LEU A 122 -43.75 -12.19 1.83
CA LEU A 122 -45.14 -11.84 1.55
C LEU A 122 -45.85 -12.89 0.69
N SER A 123 -45.16 -13.47 -0.29
CA SER A 123 -45.70 -14.56 -1.11
C SER A 123 -45.98 -15.82 -0.29
N ASN A 124 -45.13 -16.14 0.68
CA ASN A 124 -45.36 -17.27 1.59
C ASN A 124 -46.56 -16.99 2.50
N ALA A 125 -46.65 -15.78 3.06
CA ALA A 125 -47.81 -15.34 3.83
C ALA A 125 -49.11 -15.39 3.00
N GLY A 126 -49.06 -14.99 1.73
CA GLY A 126 -50.18 -15.09 0.79
C GLY A 126 -50.66 -16.53 0.60
N ASN A 127 -49.75 -17.50 0.53
CA ASN A 127 -50.09 -18.92 0.45
C ASN A 127 -50.75 -19.45 1.72
N GLU A 128 -50.27 -19.02 2.89
CA GLU A 128 -50.87 -19.37 4.19
C GLU A 128 -52.29 -18.79 4.32
N VAL A 129 -52.47 -17.52 3.98
CA VAL A 129 -53.77 -16.84 3.96
C VAL A 129 -54.72 -17.51 2.96
N MET A 130 -54.24 -17.89 1.78
CA MET A 130 -55.01 -18.66 0.82
C MET A 130 -55.46 -20.02 1.36
N SER A 131 -54.62 -20.68 2.16
CA SER A 131 -54.99 -21.92 2.84
C SER A 131 -56.11 -21.68 3.87
N LEU A 132 -56.01 -20.60 4.66
CA LEU A 132 -57.03 -20.19 5.62
C LEU A 132 -58.37 -19.85 4.94
N ILE A 133 -58.32 -19.15 3.81
CA ILE A 133 -59.51 -18.85 3.00
C ILE A 133 -60.15 -20.15 2.51
N ARG A 134 -59.35 -21.10 2.03
CA ARG A 134 -59.87 -22.39 1.54
C ARG A 134 -60.50 -23.23 2.66
N SER A 135 -59.94 -23.19 3.88
CA SER A 135 -60.48 -23.93 5.03
C SER A 135 -61.75 -23.27 5.59
N ASN A 136 -61.72 -21.95 5.78
CA ASN A 136 -62.76 -21.21 6.49
C ASN A 136 -63.82 -20.61 5.56
N LYS A 137 -63.58 -20.63 4.25
CA LYS A 137 -64.43 -20.03 3.19
C LYS A 137 -64.58 -18.51 3.27
N VAL A 138 -63.80 -17.84 4.12
CA VAL A 138 -63.83 -16.39 4.34
C VAL A 138 -62.40 -15.87 4.49
N PHE A 139 -62.17 -14.63 4.08
CA PHE A 139 -60.90 -13.94 4.31
C PHE A 139 -60.63 -13.79 5.81
N PRO A 140 -59.42 -14.08 6.31
CA PRO A 140 -59.13 -13.97 7.74
C PRO A 140 -59.22 -12.51 8.19
N SER A 141 -59.96 -12.25 9.27
CA SER A 141 -60.02 -10.92 9.90
C SER A 141 -58.71 -10.52 10.60
N SER A 142 -57.83 -11.49 10.85
CA SER A 142 -56.52 -11.28 11.45
C SER A 142 -55.50 -12.27 10.91
N TYR A 143 -54.33 -11.76 10.55
CA TYR A 143 -53.13 -12.52 10.24
C TYR A 143 -51.94 -11.61 10.60
N SER A 144 -50.88 -12.20 11.15
CA SER A 144 -49.65 -11.48 11.50
C SER A 144 -48.46 -12.36 11.25
N ASN A 145 -47.46 -11.83 10.57
CA ASN A 145 -46.15 -12.47 10.40
C ASN A 145 -45.07 -11.39 10.45
N ASP A 146 -44.27 -11.44 11.53
CA ASP A 146 -43.26 -10.44 11.83
C ASP A 146 -41.87 -10.95 11.46
N GLY A 147 -41.15 -10.13 10.70
CA GLY A 147 -39.74 -10.32 10.42
C GLY A 147 -38.88 -9.31 11.19
N GLU A 148 -37.57 -9.42 11.02
CA GLU A 148 -36.62 -8.47 11.63
C GLU A 148 -36.86 -7.02 11.15
N TYR A 149 -37.15 -6.87 9.86
CA TYR A 149 -37.25 -5.59 9.16
C TYR A 149 -38.63 -5.29 8.58
N TYR A 150 -39.63 -6.14 8.84
CA TYR A 150 -40.98 -5.97 8.31
C TYR A 150 -42.05 -6.50 9.26
N HIS A 151 -43.28 -6.01 9.08
CA HIS A 151 -44.50 -6.56 9.65
C HIS A 151 -45.47 -6.90 8.51
N ILE A 152 -45.99 -8.13 8.46
CA ILE A 152 -47.07 -8.51 7.55
C ILE A 152 -48.37 -8.60 8.33
N GLY A 153 -49.40 -7.87 7.86
CA GLY A 153 -50.73 -7.88 8.47
C GLY A 153 -51.84 -7.89 7.43
N VAL A 154 -53.08 -8.08 7.89
CA VAL A 154 -54.27 -7.90 7.06
C VAL A 154 -54.55 -6.42 6.83
N GLU A 155 -54.81 -6.05 5.58
CA GLU A 155 -55.27 -4.71 5.18
C GLU A 155 -56.68 -4.84 4.58
N GLY A 156 -57.70 -4.46 5.35
CA GLY A 156 -59.10 -4.61 4.94
C GLY A 156 -59.57 -6.07 4.87
N ASP A 157 -60.51 -6.34 3.98
CA ASP A 157 -61.16 -7.66 3.87
C ASP A 157 -60.64 -8.52 2.70
N ASN A 158 -59.65 -8.02 1.95
CA ASN A 158 -59.16 -8.66 0.74
C ASN A 158 -57.66 -8.53 0.49
N ALA A 159 -56.88 -7.93 1.39
CA ALA A 159 -55.46 -7.75 1.16
C ALA A 159 -54.60 -8.11 2.38
N ILE A 160 -53.34 -8.42 2.09
CA ILE A 160 -52.29 -8.49 3.08
C ILE A 160 -51.19 -7.49 2.72
N LYS A 161 -50.64 -6.83 3.73
CA LYS A 161 -49.66 -5.77 3.57
C LYS A 161 -48.40 -6.11 4.36
N LEU A 162 -47.27 -6.08 3.68
CA LEU A 162 -45.95 -6.03 4.30
C LEU A 162 -45.55 -4.57 4.45
N SER A 163 -45.32 -4.12 5.68
CA SER A 163 -44.81 -2.78 5.98
C SER A 163 -43.39 -2.88 6.52
N PHE A 164 -42.47 -2.13 5.92
CA PHE A 164 -41.07 -2.08 6.37
C PHE A 164 -40.94 -1.23 7.64
N ASN A 165 -40.26 -1.78 8.64
CA ASN A 165 -40.05 -1.11 9.92
C ASN A 165 -38.73 -0.28 9.93
N GLN A 166 -38.36 0.29 11.07
CA GLN A 166 -37.15 1.12 11.22
C GLN A 166 -35.83 0.35 11.06
N ASN A 167 -35.85 -0.99 11.11
CA ASN A 167 -34.67 -1.83 10.91
C ASN A 167 -34.40 -2.14 9.43
N ALA A 168 -35.32 -1.76 8.53
CA ALA A 168 -35.09 -1.85 7.09
C ALA A 168 -34.03 -0.83 6.64
N TYR A 169 -33.40 -1.04 5.49
CA TYR A 169 -32.49 -0.04 4.91
C TYR A 169 -33.26 1.26 4.59
N ASN A 170 -32.59 2.42 4.69
CA ASN A 170 -33.22 3.76 4.63
C ASN A 170 -34.15 3.98 3.42
N GLY A 171 -33.89 3.35 2.27
CA GLY A 171 -34.75 3.44 1.08
C GLY A 171 -36.07 2.67 1.16
N LEU A 172 -36.23 1.80 2.16
CA LEU A 172 -37.39 0.95 2.35
C LEU A 172 -38.21 1.34 3.59
N GLN A 173 -37.62 2.03 4.56
CA GLN A 173 -38.31 2.34 5.83
C GLN A 173 -39.62 3.11 5.60
N GLY A 174 -40.70 2.64 6.20
CA GLY A 174 -42.02 3.28 6.08
C GLY A 174 -42.74 3.03 4.76
N SER A 175 -42.13 2.31 3.82
CA SER A 175 -42.79 1.81 2.61
C SER A 175 -43.43 0.44 2.85
N SER A 176 -44.11 -0.08 1.84
CA SER A 176 -44.92 -1.28 1.89
C SER A 176 -45.07 -1.99 0.53
N ILE A 177 -45.41 -3.27 0.63
CA ILE A 177 -45.85 -4.10 -0.48
C ILE A 177 -47.19 -4.71 -0.06
N THR A 178 -48.23 -4.51 -0.87
CA THR A 178 -49.57 -5.02 -0.63
C THR A 178 -49.90 -6.09 -1.67
N PHE A 179 -50.37 -7.24 -1.21
CA PHE A 179 -50.98 -8.26 -2.05
C PHE A 179 -52.50 -8.16 -1.89
N GLU A 180 -53.17 -7.70 -2.93
CA GLU A 180 -54.63 -7.64 -3.00
C GLU A 180 -55.18 -8.89 -3.70
N LEU A 181 -56.17 -9.52 -3.08
CA LEU A 181 -56.82 -10.69 -3.63
C LEU A 181 -57.76 -10.25 -4.78
N TYR A 182 -57.44 -10.69 -5.98
CA TYR A 182 -58.21 -10.40 -7.18
C TYR A 182 -58.95 -11.66 -7.65
N GLN A 183 -60.27 -11.56 -7.80
CA GLN A 183 -61.08 -12.65 -8.32
C GLN A 183 -61.08 -12.63 -9.84
N ILE A 184 -60.58 -13.70 -10.45
CA ILE A 184 -60.59 -13.89 -11.90
C ILE A 184 -61.87 -14.66 -12.26
N PRO A 185 -62.76 -14.08 -13.08
CA PRO A 185 -63.96 -14.77 -13.53
C PRO A 185 -63.63 -16.13 -14.13
N ASN A 186 -64.28 -17.19 -13.63
CA ASN A 186 -64.11 -18.58 -14.08
C ASN A 186 -62.72 -19.22 -13.89
N ALA A 187 -61.74 -18.54 -13.29
CA ALA A 187 -60.38 -19.08 -13.10
C ALA A 187 -59.92 -19.15 -11.63
N GLY A 188 -60.62 -18.48 -10.71
CA GLY A 188 -60.33 -18.54 -9.27
C GLY A 188 -59.97 -17.18 -8.69
N VAL A 189 -59.05 -17.18 -7.73
CA VAL A 189 -58.49 -15.97 -7.10
C VAL A 189 -56.98 -16.00 -7.25
N ASP A 190 -56.40 -14.82 -7.46
CA ASP A 190 -54.96 -14.61 -7.59
C ASP A 190 -54.55 -13.36 -6.81
N TRP A 191 -53.26 -13.24 -6.49
CA TRP A 191 -52.73 -12.06 -5.81
C TRP A 191 -52.26 -11.02 -6.83
N ARG A 192 -52.72 -9.79 -6.66
CA ARG A 192 -52.16 -8.61 -7.33
C ARG A 192 -51.20 -7.92 -6.39
N CYS A 193 -49.98 -7.72 -6.84
CA CYS A 193 -48.97 -6.98 -6.09
C CYS A 193 -49.07 -5.49 -6.41
N HIS A 194 -49.07 -4.68 -5.35
CA HIS A 194 -48.93 -3.24 -5.38
C HIS A 194 -47.80 -2.84 -4.43
N SER A 195 -47.05 -1.81 -4.78
CA SER A 195 -45.99 -1.30 -3.90
C SER A 195 -45.87 0.21 -4.01
N ASP A 196 -45.56 0.85 -2.89
CA ASP A 196 -45.20 2.27 -2.77
C ASP A 196 -43.67 2.47 -2.68
N LEU A 197 -42.89 1.40 -2.92
CA LEU A 197 -41.44 1.44 -2.93
C LEU A 197 -40.91 2.38 -4.02
N PRO A 198 -39.75 3.05 -3.79
CA PRO A 198 -39.01 3.72 -4.85
C PRO A 198 -38.75 2.77 -6.04
N GLU A 199 -38.77 3.30 -7.26
CA GLU A 199 -38.74 2.48 -8.48
C GLU A 199 -37.51 1.55 -8.55
N GLU A 200 -36.38 2.00 -8.02
CA GLU A 200 -35.12 1.27 -7.94
C GLU A 200 -35.19 0.00 -7.06
N TYR A 201 -36.13 -0.05 -6.11
CA TYR A 201 -36.29 -1.12 -5.13
C TYR A 201 -37.54 -1.97 -5.33
N ILE A 202 -38.40 -1.65 -6.30
CA ILE A 202 -39.57 -2.48 -6.63
C ILE A 202 -39.08 -3.88 -7.03
N PRO A 203 -39.56 -4.95 -6.35
CA PRO A 203 -39.20 -6.32 -6.70
C PRO A 203 -39.59 -6.64 -8.14
N VAL A 204 -38.75 -7.38 -8.87
CA VAL A 204 -38.98 -7.71 -10.30
C VAL A 204 -40.30 -8.47 -10.51
N ARG A 205 -40.75 -9.20 -9.48
CA ARG A 205 -41.97 -10.01 -9.50
C ARG A 205 -43.23 -9.23 -9.16
N CYS A 206 -43.10 -7.99 -8.69
CA CYS A 206 -44.21 -7.08 -8.48
C CYS A 206 -44.32 -6.17 -9.71
N PRO A 207 -45.29 -6.39 -10.61
CA PRO A 207 -45.46 -5.51 -11.77
C PRO A 207 -45.78 -4.08 -11.33
N LYS A 208 -45.22 -3.10 -12.04
CA LYS A 208 -45.57 -1.67 -11.90
C LYS A 208 -47.03 -1.43 -12.26
#